data_AF-A0A2J8A869-F1
#
_entry.id   AF-A0A2J8A869-F1
#
_cell.length_a   1.000
_cell.length_b   1.000
_cell.length_c   1.000
_cell.angle_alpha   90.00
_cell.angle_beta   90.00
_cell.angle_gamma   90.00
#
_symmetry.space_group_name_H-M   'P 1'
#
loop_
_entity.id
_entity.type
_entity.pdbx_description
1 polymer ?
#
loop_
_entity_poly.entity_id
_entity_poly.type
_entity_poly.pdbx_seq_one_letter_code
_entity_poly.pdbx_strand_id
1 'polypeptide(L)'
;WRGMRLVVETLLASLPSLGNVLLFGGFQFGLFGILGVQLFAGKLSVCSQTSIDGVPVTERSQCVEGVAYVCSEADLCYAPGEAAVRWWGPPMRNFDHLGRAALTLFTVSTLDGYMEVARMCIDSVGVDKVPRFNNSPALGLYIIAFVFLGAFFWVNLLVSVIIDHYAHIAQQGDLLGNTKQVRVSDAILGAVILLVNCFIILAFVAVFFSRALPVAQRKATKWAAKARKWAWFARLWPAGEGGVKQRA
;
A
#
# COMPACT_ATOMS: atom_id res chain seq x y z
N TRP A 1 -12.24 1.46 -43.94
CA TRP A 1 -12.89 0.42 -43.13
C TRP A 1 -12.22 -0.97 -43.16
N ARG A 2 -11.66 -1.44 -44.30
CA ARG A 2 -10.97 -2.76 -44.36
C ARG A 2 -9.80 -2.92 -43.38
N GLY A 3 -8.95 -1.89 -43.25
CA GLY A 3 -7.81 -1.94 -42.31
C GLY A 3 -8.21 -2.05 -40.84
N MET A 4 -9.30 -1.40 -40.42
CA MET A 4 -9.79 -1.45 -39.04
C MET A 4 -10.37 -2.83 -38.69
N ARG A 5 -11.00 -3.51 -39.66
CA ARG A 5 -11.49 -4.89 -39.48
C ARG A 5 -10.35 -5.88 -39.29
N LEU A 6 -9.28 -5.74 -40.08
CA LEU A 6 -8.10 -6.60 -39.97
C LEU A 6 -7.46 -6.51 -38.56
N VAL A 7 -7.36 -5.30 -37.99
CA VAL A 7 -6.80 -5.11 -36.64
C VAL A 7 -7.68 -5.70 -35.54
N VAL A 8 -9.01 -5.60 -35.68
CA VAL A 8 -9.94 -6.18 -34.69
C VAL A 8 -9.93 -7.71 -34.76
N GLU A 9 -9.89 -8.28 -35.97
CA GLU A 9 -9.82 -9.73 -36.16
C GLU A 9 -8.52 -10.32 -35.59
N THR A 10 -7.39 -9.63 -35.73
CA THR A 10 -6.11 -10.08 -35.13
C THR A 10 -6.09 -9.94 -33.60
N LEU A 11 -6.68 -8.88 -33.04
CA LEU A 11 -6.84 -8.73 -31.59
C LEU A 11 -7.76 -9.80 -30.99
N LEU A 12 -8.90 -10.08 -31.63
CA LEU A 12 -9.83 -11.11 -31.15
C LEU A 12 -9.24 -12.52 -31.24
N ALA A 13 -8.43 -12.82 -32.27
CA ALA A 13 -7.76 -14.11 -32.41
C ALA A 13 -6.71 -14.39 -31.30
N SER A 14 -6.13 -13.34 -30.69
CA SER A 14 -5.11 -13.47 -29.64
C SER A 14 -5.67 -13.49 -28.21
N LEU A 15 -6.91 -13.05 -28.00
CA LEU A 15 -7.59 -13.06 -26.70
C LEU A 15 -7.70 -14.43 -26.00
N PRO A 16 -8.05 -15.55 -26.67
CA PRO A 16 -8.24 -16.82 -25.97
C PRO A 16 -6.94 -17.37 -25.35
N SER A 17 -5.79 -17.17 -26.00
CA SER A 17 -4.48 -17.55 -25.43
C SER A 17 -4.14 -16.73 -24.18
N LEU A 18 -4.57 -15.47 -24.13
CA LEU A 18 -4.40 -14.58 -22.97
C LEU A 18 -5.39 -14.86 -21.83
N GLY A 19 -6.52 -15.50 -22.14
CA GLY A 19 -7.61 -15.74 -21.19
C GLY A 19 -7.18 -16.51 -19.95
N ASN A 20 -6.33 -17.53 -20.11
CA ASN A 20 -5.85 -18.35 -18.99
C ASN A 20 -5.03 -17.53 -17.98
N VAL A 21 -4.19 -16.62 -18.47
CA VAL A 21 -3.37 -15.74 -17.64
C VAL A 21 -4.24 -14.66 -17.00
N LEU A 22 -5.14 -14.05 -17.76
CA LEU A 22 -6.10 -13.06 -17.25
C LEU A 22 -6.99 -13.61 -16.14
N LEU A 23 -7.36 -14.90 -16.19
CA LEU A 23 -8.14 -15.54 -15.13
C LEU A 23 -7.37 -15.61 -13.81
N PHE A 24 -6.08 -15.97 -13.86
CA PHE A 24 -5.20 -15.96 -12.68
C PHE A 24 -5.02 -14.53 -12.13
N GLY A 25 -4.87 -13.54 -13.01
CA GLY A 25 -4.83 -12.12 -12.63
C GLY A 25 -6.12 -11.66 -11.97
N GLY A 26 -7.27 -12.01 -12.53
CA GLY A 26 -8.59 -11.71 -11.96
C GLY A 26 -8.77 -12.31 -10.57
N PHE A 27 -8.30 -13.55 -10.35
CA PHE A 27 -8.32 -14.19 -9.04
C PHE A 27 -7.47 -13.43 -8.00
N GLN A 28 -6.26 -13.02 -8.38
CA GLN A 28 -5.39 -12.20 -7.53
C GLN A 28 -6.04 -10.85 -7.15
N PHE A 29 -6.67 -10.18 -8.12
CA PHE A 29 -7.42 -8.94 -7.87
C PHE A 29 -8.62 -9.19 -6.94
N GLY A 30 -9.31 -10.31 -7.07
CA GLY A 30 -10.42 -10.70 -6.19
C GLY A 30 -9.97 -10.95 -4.75
N LEU A 31 -8.90 -11.73 -4.56
CA LEU A 31 -8.35 -12.03 -3.23
C LEU A 31 -7.91 -10.76 -2.50
N PHE A 32 -7.07 -9.94 -3.14
CA PHE A 32 -6.62 -8.70 -2.55
C PHE A 32 -7.78 -7.70 -2.41
N GLY A 33 -8.71 -7.65 -3.36
CA GLY A 33 -9.90 -6.80 -3.27
C GLY A 33 -10.73 -7.09 -2.02
N ILE A 34 -11.04 -8.35 -1.73
CA ILE A 34 -11.80 -8.74 -0.54
C ILE A 34 -11.01 -8.43 0.74
N LEU A 35 -9.72 -8.76 0.78
CA LEU A 35 -8.84 -8.42 1.90
C LEU A 35 -8.77 -6.91 2.16
N GLY A 36 -8.68 -6.11 1.10
CA GLY A 36 -8.64 -4.65 1.17
C GLY A 36 -9.93 -4.06 1.74
N VAL A 37 -11.09 -4.57 1.35
CA VAL A 37 -12.38 -4.15 1.91
C VAL A 37 -12.44 -4.46 3.41
N GLN A 38 -12.03 -5.66 3.82
CA GLN A 38 -12.03 -6.03 5.25
C GLN A 38 -11.08 -5.16 6.08
N LEU A 39 -9.94 -4.77 5.51
CA LEU A 39 -8.94 -3.98 6.21
C LEU A 39 -9.27 -2.49 6.26
N PHE A 40 -9.81 -1.91 5.19
CA PHE A 40 -9.85 -0.45 4.98
C PHE A 40 -11.24 0.14 4.71
N ALA A 41 -12.31 -0.65 4.65
CA ALA A 41 -13.67 -0.13 4.44
C ALA A 41 -14.03 0.93 5.49
N GLY A 42 -14.39 2.13 5.03
CA GLY A 42 -14.76 3.26 5.90
C GLY A 42 -13.62 3.89 6.71
N LYS A 43 -12.36 3.43 6.57
CA LYS A 43 -11.21 3.93 7.35
C LYS A 43 -10.36 4.99 6.66
N LEU A 44 -10.64 5.27 5.38
CA LEU A 44 -9.86 6.19 4.55
C LEU A 44 -10.50 7.58 4.40
N SER A 45 -11.54 7.86 5.17
CA SER A 45 -12.21 9.16 5.12
C SER A 45 -11.42 10.22 5.86
N VAL A 46 -11.48 11.45 5.36
CA VAL A 46 -10.75 12.61 5.87
C VAL A 46 -11.75 13.73 6.16
N CYS A 47 -11.45 14.54 7.18
CA CYS A 47 -12.17 15.76 7.50
C CYS A 47 -11.47 16.97 6.86
N SER A 48 -12.22 17.98 6.41
CA SER A 48 -11.63 19.21 5.85
C SER A 48 -10.72 19.95 6.81
N GLN A 49 -11.03 19.89 8.10
CA GLN A 49 -10.31 20.59 9.15
C GLN A 49 -9.63 19.60 10.09
N THR A 50 -8.44 19.98 10.56
CA THR A 50 -7.66 19.22 11.55
C THR A 50 -7.99 19.59 12.99
N SER A 51 -8.55 20.79 13.22
CA SER A 51 -9.01 21.29 14.51
C SER A 51 -10.20 22.23 14.36
N ILE A 52 -11.16 22.15 15.28
CA ILE A 52 -12.33 23.03 15.39
C ILE A 52 -12.24 23.67 16.78
N ASP A 53 -12.30 25.00 16.86
CA ASP A 53 -12.22 25.76 18.13
C ASP A 53 -11.00 25.41 19.01
N GLY A 54 -9.84 25.14 18.38
CA GLY A 54 -8.61 24.76 19.07
C GLY A 54 -8.57 23.32 19.58
N VAL A 55 -9.63 22.53 19.39
CA VAL A 55 -9.69 21.11 19.74
C VAL A 55 -9.36 20.26 18.50
N PRO A 56 -8.43 19.29 18.58
CA PRO A 56 -8.11 18.42 17.45
C PRO A 56 -9.27 17.47 17.12
N VAL A 57 -9.61 17.36 15.84
CA VAL A 57 -10.66 16.46 15.35
C VAL A 57 -10.09 15.04 15.28
N THR A 58 -10.71 14.10 16.01
CA THR A 58 -10.30 12.69 16.03
C THR A 58 -11.38 11.76 15.48
N GLU A 59 -12.64 12.16 15.55
CA GLU A 59 -13.79 11.35 15.16
C GLU A 59 -14.70 12.10 14.18
N ARG A 60 -15.49 11.34 13.41
CA ARG A 60 -16.44 11.89 12.44
C ARG A 60 -17.51 12.77 13.07
N SER A 61 -17.98 12.43 14.27
CA SER A 61 -19.00 13.20 15.01
C SER A 61 -18.60 14.65 15.24
N GLN A 62 -17.28 14.92 15.31
CA GLN A 62 -16.73 16.25 15.47
C GLN A 62 -16.59 16.98 14.13
N CYS A 63 -16.54 16.24 13.01
CA CYS A 63 -16.53 16.79 11.66
C CYS A 63 -17.96 17.04 11.17
N VAL A 64 -18.65 17.99 11.82
CA VAL A 64 -20.03 18.35 11.48
C VAL A 64 -20.06 19.23 10.25
N GLU A 65 -20.97 18.97 9.31
CA GLU A 65 -21.19 19.85 8.15
C GLU A 65 -21.69 21.22 8.62
N GLY A 66 -20.85 22.24 8.44
CA GLY A 66 -21.10 23.60 8.91
C GLY A 66 -20.06 24.57 8.36
N VAL A 67 -20.28 25.87 8.50
CA VAL A 67 -19.37 26.89 7.98
C VAL A 67 -18.05 26.83 8.78
N ALA A 68 -16.95 26.52 8.11
CA ALA A 68 -15.62 26.51 8.71
C ALA A 68 -15.19 27.94 9.06
N TYR A 69 -15.27 28.37 10.32
CA TYR A 69 -14.67 29.66 10.70
C TYR A 69 -13.14 29.52 10.72
N VAL A 70 -12.45 30.34 9.94
CA VAL A 70 -10.99 30.45 10.00
C VAL A 70 -10.66 31.58 10.97
N CYS A 71 -10.12 31.22 12.12
CA CYS A 71 -9.69 32.19 13.13
C CYS A 71 -8.19 32.46 12.96
N SER A 72 -7.86 33.68 12.54
CA SER A 72 -6.55 34.28 12.81
C SER A 72 -6.56 34.76 14.26
N GLU A 73 -5.40 34.76 14.93
CA GLU A 73 -5.16 35.15 16.33
C GLU A 73 -6.36 35.71 17.12
N ALA A 74 -6.72 34.97 18.18
CA ALA A 74 -7.63 35.24 19.30
C ALA A 74 -9.06 35.78 19.03
N ASP A 75 -9.30 36.75 18.14
CA ASP A 75 -10.57 37.51 18.17
C ASP A 75 -11.26 37.73 16.81
N LEU A 76 -10.68 37.28 15.68
CA LEU A 76 -11.28 37.46 14.34
C LEU A 76 -11.44 36.12 13.61
N CYS A 77 -12.66 35.58 13.66
CA CYS A 77 -13.08 34.40 12.93
C CYS A 77 -13.97 34.82 11.74
N TYR A 78 -13.48 34.66 10.51
CA TYR A 78 -14.29 34.90 9.30
C TYR A 78 -14.73 33.57 8.68
N ALA A 79 -15.93 33.55 8.10
CA ALA A 79 -16.43 32.45 7.29
C ALA A 79 -15.88 32.60 5.86
N PRO A 80 -14.86 31.83 5.43
CA PRO A 80 -14.54 31.74 4.02
C PRO A 80 -15.78 31.23 3.30
N GLY A 81 -16.35 32.04 2.42
CA GLY A 81 -17.52 31.68 1.63
C GLY A 81 -17.34 30.29 1.03
N GLU A 82 -18.37 29.44 1.19
CA GLU A 82 -18.49 28.09 0.63
C GLU A 82 -17.61 26.97 1.23
N ALA A 83 -16.68 27.24 2.16
CA ALA A 83 -15.94 26.16 2.82
C ALA A 83 -16.75 25.57 3.98
N ALA A 84 -17.75 24.75 3.66
CA ALA A 84 -18.35 23.89 4.68
C ALA A 84 -17.31 22.85 5.14
N VAL A 85 -17.13 22.67 6.45
CA VAL A 85 -16.47 21.51 7.02
C VAL A 85 -17.15 20.28 6.44
N ARG A 86 -16.37 19.38 5.82
CA ARG A 86 -16.92 18.20 5.14
C ARG A 86 -16.16 16.97 5.56
N TRP A 87 -16.90 15.86 5.63
CA TRP A 87 -16.35 14.51 5.74
C TRP A 87 -16.41 13.83 4.37
N TRP A 88 -15.27 13.42 3.81
CA TRP A 88 -15.25 12.70 2.54
C TRP A 88 -14.16 11.64 2.49
N GLY A 89 -14.45 10.54 1.79
CA GLY A 89 -13.43 9.59 1.35
C GLY A 89 -12.76 10.05 0.06
N PRO A 90 -11.51 9.65 -0.21
CA PRO A 90 -10.86 9.89 -1.48
C PRO A 90 -11.76 9.35 -2.61
N PRO A 91 -12.14 10.20 -3.59
CA PRO A 91 -12.95 9.75 -4.71
C PRO A 91 -12.13 8.72 -5.51
N MET A 92 -12.79 7.61 -5.88
CA MET A 92 -12.22 6.45 -6.60
C MET A 92 -11.21 5.59 -5.83
N ARG A 93 -10.25 6.18 -5.09
CA ARG A 93 -9.15 5.46 -4.43
C ARG A 93 -9.51 4.99 -3.01
N ASN A 94 -10.59 4.23 -2.88
CA ASN A 94 -11.08 3.69 -1.61
C ASN A 94 -11.45 2.20 -1.69
N PHE A 95 -11.57 1.57 -0.51
CA PHE A 95 -11.87 0.14 -0.36
C PHE A 95 -13.26 -0.10 0.26
N ASP A 96 -14.23 0.80 0.04
CA ASP A 96 -15.55 0.68 0.68
C ASP A 96 -16.39 -0.47 0.11
N HIS A 97 -16.20 -0.77 -1.17
CA HIS A 97 -16.87 -1.86 -1.89
C HIS A 97 -15.87 -2.58 -2.78
N LEU A 98 -16.16 -3.84 -3.13
CA LEU A 98 -15.29 -4.65 -3.97
C LEU A 98 -14.98 -3.99 -5.34
N GLY A 99 -15.97 -3.34 -5.96
CA GLY A 99 -15.76 -2.65 -7.23
C GLY A 99 -14.79 -1.45 -7.12
N ARG A 100 -14.91 -0.65 -6.06
CA ARG A 100 -13.98 0.47 -5.82
C ARG A 100 -12.60 0.00 -5.37
N ALA A 101 -12.55 -1.07 -4.59
CA ALA A 101 -11.30 -1.75 -4.24
C ALA A 101 -10.60 -2.26 -5.50
N ALA A 102 -11.31 -2.91 -6.41
CA ALA A 102 -10.76 -3.41 -7.68
C ALA A 102 -10.24 -2.26 -8.57
N LEU A 103 -10.97 -1.15 -8.68
CA LEU A 103 -10.50 0.06 -9.38
C LEU A 103 -9.25 0.65 -8.74
N THR A 104 -9.22 0.74 -7.41
CA THR A 104 -8.04 1.22 -6.66
C THR A 104 -6.83 0.31 -6.90
N LEU A 105 -7.03 -1.00 -6.82
CA LEU A 105 -5.99 -2.00 -7.10
C LEU A 105 -5.54 -1.96 -8.57
N PHE A 106 -6.44 -1.65 -9.51
CA PHE A 106 -6.08 -1.48 -10.92
C PHE A 106 -5.14 -0.29 -11.10
N THR A 107 -5.45 0.87 -10.53
CA THR A 107 -4.54 2.04 -10.55
C THR A 107 -3.22 1.76 -9.84
N VAL A 108 -3.25 1.05 -8.70
CA VAL A 108 -2.03 0.63 -7.99
C VAL A 108 -1.20 -0.34 -8.84
N SER A 109 -1.83 -1.21 -9.63
CA SER A 109 -1.14 -2.17 -10.50
C SER A 109 -0.40 -1.53 -11.66
N THR A 110 -0.84 -0.35 -12.11
CA THR A 110 -0.12 0.47 -13.10
C THR A 110 1.00 1.30 -12.46
N LEU A 111 1.27 1.11 -11.16
CA LEU A 111 2.21 1.90 -10.36
C LEU A 111 1.88 3.40 -10.33
N ASP A 112 0.63 3.77 -10.62
CA ASP A 112 0.19 5.15 -10.51
C ASP A 112 -0.40 5.41 -9.11
N GLY A 113 0.07 6.47 -8.45
CA GLY A 113 -0.42 6.84 -7.12
C GLY A 113 -0.26 5.78 -6.02
N TYR A 114 0.48 4.68 -6.23
CA TYR A 114 0.53 3.56 -5.27
C TYR A 114 1.11 3.96 -3.91
N MET A 115 2.02 4.94 -3.88
CA MET A 115 2.56 5.53 -2.65
C MET A 115 1.49 6.28 -1.87
N GLU A 116 0.61 7.00 -2.57
CA GLU A 116 -0.42 7.78 -1.93
C GLU A 116 -1.44 6.84 -1.28
N VAL A 117 -1.84 5.79 -2.00
CA VAL A 117 -2.70 4.73 -1.45
C VAL A 117 -2.01 4.02 -0.27
N ALA A 118 -0.73 3.65 -0.39
CA ALA A 118 0.02 3.04 0.69
C ALA A 118 0.11 3.94 1.94
N ARG A 119 0.30 5.26 1.76
CA ARG A 119 0.32 6.23 2.86
C ARG A 119 -1.05 6.35 3.52
N MET A 120 -2.12 6.42 2.74
CA MET A 120 -3.49 6.43 3.27
C MET A 120 -3.79 5.15 4.07
N CYS A 121 -3.32 3.99 3.61
CA CYS A 121 -3.41 2.73 4.36
C CYS A 121 -2.61 2.75 5.68
N ILE A 122 -1.39 3.31 5.69
CA ILE A 122 -0.53 3.44 6.88
C ILE A 122 -1.15 4.36 7.94
N ASP A 123 -1.75 5.46 7.49
CA ASP A 123 -2.33 6.49 8.34
C ASP A 123 -3.75 6.12 8.81
N SER A 124 -4.34 5.05 8.28
CA SER A 124 -5.66 4.56 8.69
C SER A 124 -5.67 4.11 10.16
N VAL A 125 -6.77 4.40 10.85
CA VAL A 125 -6.93 4.12 12.30
C VAL A 125 -8.11 3.22 12.56
N GLY A 126 -9.30 3.64 12.13
CA GLY A 126 -10.56 2.96 12.39
C GLY A 126 -11.69 3.57 11.57
N VAL A 127 -12.87 2.96 11.67
CA VAL A 127 -14.08 3.49 11.03
C VAL A 127 -14.46 4.79 11.71
N ASP A 128 -14.82 5.80 10.91
CA ASP A 128 -15.24 7.13 11.37
C ASP A 128 -14.20 7.87 12.24
N LYS A 129 -12.91 7.58 12.03
CA LYS A 129 -11.79 8.26 12.68
C LYS A 129 -10.90 8.95 11.67
N VAL A 130 -10.41 10.14 12.02
CA VAL A 130 -9.48 10.89 11.17
C VAL A 130 -8.15 10.12 11.07
N PRO A 131 -7.53 10.01 9.88
CA PRO A 131 -6.27 9.31 9.72
C PRO A 131 -5.18 10.00 10.54
N ARG A 132 -4.36 9.19 11.22
CA ARG A 132 -3.26 9.67 12.05
C ARG A 132 -1.95 9.31 11.38
N PHE A 133 -1.11 10.33 11.17
CA PHE A 133 0.19 10.15 10.55
C PHE A 133 1.00 9.03 11.21
N ASN A 134 1.39 8.04 10.41
CA ASN A 134 2.21 6.90 10.79
C ASN A 134 1.64 6.09 11.97
N ASN A 135 0.31 5.90 11.98
CA ASN A 135 -0.38 5.10 12.99
C ASN A 135 0.12 3.65 12.99
N SER A 136 0.10 3.01 11.81
CA SER A 136 0.47 1.61 11.63
C SER A 136 1.22 1.39 10.31
N PRO A 137 2.56 1.53 10.30
CA PRO A 137 3.36 1.34 9.09
C PRO A 137 3.26 -0.09 8.51
N ALA A 138 2.91 -1.07 9.33
CA ALA A 138 2.69 -2.46 8.89
C ALA A 138 1.54 -2.60 7.88
N LEU A 139 0.50 -1.75 7.97
CA LEU A 139 -0.61 -1.79 6.99
C LEU A 139 -0.18 -1.38 5.59
N GLY A 140 0.95 -0.66 5.45
CA GLY A 140 1.54 -0.36 4.15
C GLY A 140 1.93 -1.63 3.39
N LEU A 141 2.38 -2.68 4.09
CA LEU A 141 2.81 -3.95 3.50
C LEU A 141 1.76 -4.59 2.62
N TYR A 142 0.48 -4.34 2.87
CA TYR A 142 -0.61 -4.82 2.01
C TYR A 142 -0.48 -4.32 0.56
N ILE A 143 -0.29 -3.00 0.36
CA ILE A 143 -0.17 -2.42 -0.99
C ILE A 143 1.11 -2.91 -1.67
N ILE A 144 2.20 -3.03 -0.92
CA ILE A 144 3.48 -3.47 -1.48
C ILE A 144 3.46 -4.95 -1.84
N ALA A 145 2.85 -5.80 -1.00
CA ALA A 145 2.67 -7.21 -1.32
C ALA A 145 1.83 -7.36 -2.60
N PHE A 146 0.77 -6.55 -2.76
CA PHE A 146 -0.01 -6.55 -4.00
C PHE A 146 0.82 -6.12 -5.22
N VAL A 147 1.57 -5.01 -5.11
CA VAL A 147 2.42 -4.50 -6.21
C VAL A 147 3.51 -5.51 -6.57
N PHE A 148 4.16 -6.12 -5.57
CA PHE A 148 5.19 -7.13 -5.77
C PHE A 148 4.62 -8.37 -6.48
N LEU A 149 3.55 -8.96 -5.96
CA LEU A 149 2.90 -10.12 -6.57
C LEU A 149 2.32 -9.79 -7.96
N GLY A 150 1.79 -8.59 -8.14
CA GLY A 150 1.29 -8.08 -9.41
C GLY A 150 2.40 -7.89 -10.45
N ALA A 151 3.59 -7.45 -10.05
CA ALA A 151 4.73 -7.28 -10.95
C ALA A 151 5.18 -8.62 -11.54
N PHE A 152 5.24 -9.70 -10.74
CA PHE A 152 5.49 -11.04 -11.28
C PHE A 152 4.41 -11.46 -12.28
N PHE A 153 3.14 -11.17 -11.97
CA PHE A 153 2.03 -11.50 -12.85
C PHE A 153 2.10 -10.78 -14.21
N TRP A 154 2.26 -9.45 -14.21
CA TRP A 154 2.27 -8.66 -15.46
C TRP A 154 3.46 -8.99 -16.36
N VAL A 155 4.60 -9.32 -15.76
CA VAL A 155 5.75 -9.78 -16.51
C VAL A 155 5.49 -11.18 -17.11
N ASN A 156 4.84 -12.09 -16.38
CA ASN A 156 4.42 -13.38 -16.93
C ASN A 156 3.43 -13.22 -18.09
N LEU A 157 2.54 -12.23 -18.03
CA LEU A 157 1.64 -11.88 -19.14
C LEU A 157 2.41 -11.38 -20.36
N LEU A 158 3.38 -10.47 -20.18
CA LEU A 158 4.22 -9.96 -21.27
C LEU A 158 5.01 -11.08 -21.96
N VAL A 159 5.56 -12.02 -21.18
CA VAL A 159 6.30 -13.17 -21.70
C VAL A 159 5.43 -14.09 -22.51
N SER A 160 4.24 -14.41 -22.01
CA SER A 160 3.28 -15.25 -22.73
C SER A 160 2.99 -14.67 -24.11
N VAL A 161 2.71 -13.36 -24.18
CA VAL A 161 2.47 -12.65 -25.45
C VAL A 161 3.68 -12.73 -26.38
N ILE A 162 4.89 -12.51 -25.85
CA ILE A 162 6.12 -12.54 -26.63
C ILE A 162 6.39 -13.95 -27.19
N ILE A 163 6.23 -14.99 -26.38
CA ILE A 163 6.40 -16.39 -26.79
C ILE A 163 5.37 -16.74 -27.85
N ASP A 164 4.09 -16.39 -27.65
CA ASP A 164 3.03 -16.63 -28.62
C ASP A 164 3.31 -15.92 -29.95
N HIS A 165 3.82 -14.69 -29.91
CA HIS A 165 4.21 -13.95 -31.11
C HIS A 165 5.36 -14.62 -31.87
N TYR A 166 6.41 -15.05 -31.15
CA TYR A 166 7.54 -15.76 -31.76
C TYR A 166 7.15 -17.15 -32.26
N ALA A 167 6.29 -17.88 -31.56
CA ALA A 167 5.77 -19.17 -32.00
C ALA A 167 4.97 -19.04 -33.31
N HIS A 168 4.19 -17.96 -33.43
CA HIS A 168 3.39 -17.70 -34.64
C HIS A 168 4.26 -17.33 -35.85
N ILE A 169 5.38 -16.62 -35.66
CA ILE A 169 6.37 -16.32 -36.71
C ILE A 169 7.17 -17.58 -37.09
N ALA A 170 7.57 -18.38 -36.10
CA ALA A 170 8.30 -19.63 -36.31
C ALA A 170 7.46 -20.68 -37.06
N GLN A 171 6.14 -20.72 -36.84
CA GLN A 171 5.24 -21.59 -37.62
C GLN A 171 5.06 -21.14 -39.07
N GLN A 172 5.23 -19.84 -39.38
CA GLN A 172 5.16 -19.33 -40.76
C GLN A 172 6.49 -19.48 -41.50
N GLY A 173 7.61 -19.49 -40.79
CA GLY A 173 8.94 -19.80 -41.29
C GLY A 173 9.37 -21.21 -40.91
N ASP A 174 8.85 -22.23 -41.59
CA ASP A 174 9.48 -23.54 -41.59
C ASP A 174 10.92 -23.32 -42.13
N LEU A 175 11.95 -23.65 -41.34
CA LEU A 175 13.40 -23.35 -41.52
C LEU A 175 13.94 -22.15 -40.71
N LEU A 176 14.32 -22.39 -39.45
CA LEU A 176 15.71 -22.28 -38.98
C LEU A 176 15.72 -22.54 -37.46
N GLY A 177 16.11 -23.76 -37.10
CA GLY A 177 16.29 -24.14 -35.72
C GLY A 177 17.30 -23.25 -35.01
N ASN A 178 16.97 -22.77 -33.81
CA ASN A 178 17.97 -22.54 -32.79
C ASN A 178 17.33 -22.51 -31.39
N THR A 179 17.58 -23.55 -30.60
CA THR A 179 17.30 -23.67 -29.16
C THR A 179 18.12 -22.68 -28.29
N LYS A 180 18.74 -21.66 -28.90
CA LYS A 180 19.43 -20.56 -28.21
C LYS A 180 18.52 -19.34 -27.98
N GLN A 181 17.47 -19.12 -28.78
CA GLN A 181 16.59 -17.95 -28.64
C GLN A 181 15.77 -17.99 -27.34
N VAL A 182 15.24 -19.17 -26.96
CA VAL A 182 14.42 -19.38 -25.75
C VAL A 182 15.23 -19.15 -24.45
N ARG A 183 16.52 -19.51 -24.43
CA ARG A 183 17.40 -19.28 -23.27
C ARG A 183 17.78 -17.82 -23.05
N VAL A 184 17.84 -17.03 -24.12
CA VAL A 184 18.11 -15.59 -24.04
C VAL A 184 16.88 -14.86 -23.49
N SER A 185 15.65 -15.25 -23.91
CA SER A 185 14.43 -14.72 -23.32
C SER A 185 14.30 -15.07 -21.84
N ASP A 186 14.65 -16.28 -21.40
CA ASP A 186 14.56 -16.69 -19.99
C ASP A 186 15.53 -15.90 -19.08
N ALA A 187 16.75 -15.63 -19.56
CA ALA A 187 17.76 -14.86 -18.82
C ALA A 187 17.44 -13.36 -18.76
N ILE A 188 17.00 -12.77 -19.88
CA ILE A 188 16.56 -11.37 -19.92
C ILE A 188 15.32 -11.18 -19.05
N LEU A 189 14.40 -12.14 -19.10
CA LEU A 189 13.20 -12.14 -18.30
C LEU A 189 13.53 -12.15 -16.80
N GLY A 190 14.39 -13.07 -16.36
CA GLY A 190 14.84 -13.13 -14.98
C GLY A 190 15.50 -11.83 -14.52
N ALA A 191 16.33 -11.22 -15.37
CA ALA A 191 16.99 -9.95 -15.08
C ALA A 191 15.99 -8.77 -14.98
N VAL A 192 15.01 -8.67 -15.88
CA VAL A 192 13.99 -7.61 -15.83
C VAL A 192 13.12 -7.76 -14.58
N ILE A 193 12.69 -8.99 -14.25
CA ILE A 193 11.94 -9.28 -13.01
C ILE A 193 12.74 -8.87 -11.78
N LEU A 194 14.01 -9.28 -11.70
CA LEU A 194 14.89 -8.93 -10.58
C LEU A 194 15.12 -7.43 -10.49
N LEU A 195 15.33 -6.72 -11.60
CA LEU A 195 15.58 -5.29 -11.59
C LEU A 195 14.34 -4.48 -11.20
N VAL A 196 13.16 -4.82 -11.73
CA VAL A 196 11.89 -4.15 -11.39
C VAL A 196 11.51 -4.43 -9.94
N ASN A 197 11.59 -5.69 -9.50
CA ASN A 197 11.30 -6.05 -8.12
C ASN A 197 12.34 -5.49 -7.14
N CYS A 198 13.63 -5.48 -7.50
CA CYS A 198 14.68 -4.87 -6.69
C CYS A 198 14.47 -3.36 -6.57
N PHE A 199 14.12 -2.65 -7.65
CA PHE A 199 13.79 -1.23 -7.58
C PHE A 199 12.59 -0.95 -6.67
N ILE A 200 11.50 -1.73 -6.78
CA ILE A 200 10.31 -1.61 -5.94
C ILE A 200 10.64 -1.93 -4.47
N ILE A 201 11.40 -3.00 -4.22
CA ILE A 201 11.85 -3.37 -2.87
C ILE A 201 12.76 -2.30 -2.30
N LEU A 202 13.72 -1.75 -3.06
CA LEU A 202 14.63 -0.70 -2.60
C LEU A 202 13.89 0.60 -2.31
N ALA A 203 12.95 1.01 -3.18
CA ALA A 203 12.10 2.17 -2.94
C ALA A 203 11.23 1.97 -1.67
N PHE A 204 10.69 0.77 -1.47
CA PHE A 204 9.94 0.45 -0.27
C PHE A 204 10.82 0.41 0.98
N VAL A 205 11.95 -0.28 0.95
CA VAL A 205 12.90 -0.35 2.07
C VAL A 205 13.35 1.07 2.43
N ALA A 206 13.62 1.94 1.46
CA ALA A 206 13.94 3.34 1.71
C ALA A 206 12.78 4.10 2.40
N VAL A 207 11.53 3.94 1.95
CA VAL A 207 10.35 4.60 2.52
C VAL A 207 9.97 4.02 3.90
N PHE A 208 10.06 2.71 4.06
CA PHE A 208 9.77 2.01 5.31
C PHE A 208 10.86 2.30 6.33
N PHE A 209 12.14 2.17 6.01
CA PHE A 209 13.21 2.50 6.94
C PHE A 209 13.18 3.98 7.30
N SER A 210 12.97 4.91 6.36
CA SER A 210 12.90 6.34 6.69
C SER A 210 11.77 6.71 7.65
N ARG A 211 10.64 5.97 7.68
CA ARG A 211 9.49 6.27 8.56
C ARG A 211 9.27 5.31 9.72
N ALA A 212 9.76 4.08 9.63
CA ALA A 212 9.71 3.07 10.69
C ALA A 212 10.88 3.21 11.68
N LEU A 213 12.09 3.65 11.24
CA LEU A 213 13.19 3.96 12.17
C LEU A 213 12.73 4.89 13.31
N PRO A 214 12.10 6.05 13.07
CA PRO A 214 11.76 6.96 14.15
C PRO A 214 10.64 6.43 15.07
N VAL A 215 9.83 5.45 14.66
CA VAL A 215 8.83 4.81 15.52
C VAL A 215 9.45 3.67 16.33
N ALA A 216 10.30 2.86 15.70
CA ALA A 216 11.07 1.82 16.37
C ALA A 216 12.04 2.43 17.41
N GLN A 217 12.73 3.51 17.05
CA GLN A 217 13.58 4.31 17.95
C GLN A 217 12.79 4.87 19.13
N ARG A 218 11.57 5.42 18.92
CA ARG A 218 10.71 5.91 20.00
C ARG A 218 10.25 4.82 20.96
N LYS A 219 10.00 3.61 20.46
CA LYS A 219 9.71 2.45 21.33
C LYS A 219 10.98 1.99 22.06
N ALA A 220 12.11 1.91 21.36
CA ALA A 220 13.39 1.54 21.94
C ALA A 220 13.86 2.52 23.03
N THR A 221 13.68 3.83 22.87
CA THR A 221 13.99 4.83 23.90
C THR A 221 13.05 4.74 25.10
N LYS A 222 11.76 4.45 24.88
CA LYS A 222 10.81 4.17 25.99
C LYS A 222 11.19 2.91 26.75
N TRP A 223 11.59 1.84 26.07
CA TRP A 223 12.09 0.61 26.71
C TRP A 223 13.43 0.84 27.42
N ALA A 224 14.36 1.61 26.84
CA ALA A 224 15.62 1.98 27.46
C ALA A 224 15.43 2.93 28.67
N ALA A 225 14.45 3.83 28.63
CA ALA A 225 14.07 4.67 29.76
C ALA A 225 13.43 3.84 30.88
N LYS A 226 12.56 2.88 30.53
CA LYS A 226 11.97 1.93 31.48
C LYS A 226 13.06 1.06 32.12
N ALA A 227 13.98 0.51 31.33
CA ALA A 227 15.12 -0.29 31.82
C ALA A 227 16.04 0.51 32.76
N ARG A 228 16.35 1.77 32.44
CA ARG A 228 17.11 2.66 33.35
C ARG A 228 16.38 2.93 34.66
N LYS A 229 15.05 3.10 34.61
CA LYS A 229 14.23 3.28 35.82
C LYS A 229 14.26 2.03 36.70
N TRP A 230 14.12 0.84 36.12
CA TRP A 230 14.26 -0.43 36.84
C TRP A 230 15.67 -0.66 37.39
N ALA A 231 16.72 -0.29 36.66
CA ALA A 231 18.11 -0.36 37.14
C ALA A 231 18.38 0.61 38.30
N TRP A 232 17.76 1.80 38.30
CA TRP A 232 17.81 2.73 39.43
C TRP A 232 17.03 2.19 40.64
N PHE A 233 15.83 1.65 40.45
CA PHE A 233 15.07 0.99 41.51
C PHE A 233 15.83 -0.20 42.13
N ALA A 234 16.51 -1.01 41.31
CA ALA A 234 17.33 -2.12 41.78
C ALA A 234 18.54 -1.68 42.62
N ARG A 235 19.08 -0.47 42.39
CA ARG A 235 20.15 0.12 43.23
C ARG A 235 19.64 0.67 44.56
N LEU A 236 18.36 1.00 44.65
CA LEU A 236 17.74 1.56 45.86
C LEU A 236 17.12 0.50 46.77
N TRP A 237 17.03 -0.75 46.32
CA TRP A 237 16.58 -1.84 47.17
C TRP A 237 17.73 -2.30 48.07
N PRO A 238 17.68 -2.08 49.40
CA PRO A 238 18.68 -2.62 50.29
C PRO A 238 18.52 -4.14 50.30
N ALA A 239 19.58 -4.86 49.96
CA ALA A 239 19.66 -6.29 50.24
C ALA A 239 19.51 -6.46 51.76
N GLY A 240 18.33 -6.89 52.21
CA GLY A 240 18.08 -7.19 53.60
C GLY A 240 19.08 -8.25 54.06
N GLU A 241 19.91 -7.88 55.04
CA GLU A 241 20.82 -8.79 55.74
C GLU A 241 20.00 -9.90 56.40
N GLY A 242 19.99 -11.08 55.77
CA GLY A 242 19.55 -12.31 56.42
C GLY A 242 20.61 -12.77 57.39
N GLY A 243 20.56 -12.28 58.63
CA GLY A 243 21.39 -12.74 59.74
C GLY A 243 21.13 -14.23 60.05
N VAL A 244 22.10 -15.09 59.70
CA VAL A 244 22.17 -16.47 60.19
C VAL A 244 22.97 -16.45 61.49
N LYS A 245 22.27 -16.64 62.62
CA LYS A 245 22.85 -16.87 63.94
C LYS A 245 23.74 -18.12 63.90
N GLN A 246 25.05 -17.95 64.08
CA GLN A 246 25.89 -19.01 64.68
C GLN A 246 25.52 -19.12 66.16
N ARG A 247 25.08 -20.30 66.59
CA ARG A 247 25.07 -20.69 68.00
C ARG A 247 25.70 -22.07 68.08
N ALA A 248 26.69 -22.16 68.98
CA ALA A 248 27.40 -23.36 69.40
C ALA A 248 26.46 -24.45 69.93
#